data_AF-A0A0E2Z5A6-F1
#
_entry.id   AF-A0A0E2Z5A6-F1
#
_cell.length_a   1.000
_cell.length_b   1.000
_cell.length_c   1.000
_cell.angle_alpha   90.00
_cell.angle_beta   90.00
_cell.angle_gamma   90.00
#
_symmetry.space_group_name_H-M   'P 1'
#
loop_
_entity.id
_entity.type
_entity.pdbx_description
1 polymer ?
#
loop_
_entity_poly.entity_id
_entity_poly.type
_entity_poly.pdbx_seq_one_letter_code
_entity_poly.pdbx_strand_id
1 'polypeptide(L)'
;MRAEAESTVATAALSSILARGRAILDTRSNHKHLENEMVASAKRITAKWSLVVGISSLACLLPPTAWAGADGSWKNGAEVYAKVCGYCHEGGIIGPVLKGRELPPAYIVQVVRNGLLAMPAFTAAFIDDKALREVADYLSKSAAESKEGGENGR
;
A
#
# COMPACT_ATOMS: atom_id res chain seq x y z
N MET A 1 -32.08 -51.51 35.92
CA MET A 1 -30.75 -51.00 35.52
C MET A 1 -30.88 -49.99 34.37
N ARG A 2 -31.62 -48.89 34.55
CA ARG A 2 -31.94 -47.94 33.46
C ARG A 2 -32.09 -46.48 33.91
N ALA A 3 -31.63 -46.13 35.12
CA ALA A 3 -31.83 -44.80 35.71
C ALA A 3 -30.53 -43.99 35.90
N GLU A 4 -29.36 -44.58 35.67
CA GLU A 4 -28.08 -43.95 36.05
C GLU A 4 -27.37 -43.23 34.89
N ALA A 5 -27.87 -43.36 33.65
CA ALA A 5 -27.24 -42.79 32.46
C ALA A 5 -27.75 -41.37 32.10
N GLU A 6 -28.93 -40.95 32.57
CA GLU A 6 -29.49 -39.63 32.21
C GLU A 6 -28.94 -38.47 33.08
N SER A 7 -28.48 -38.74 34.29
CA SER A 7 -28.00 -37.71 35.24
C SER A 7 -26.63 -37.11 34.86
N THR A 8 -25.77 -37.88 34.21
CA THR A 8 -24.41 -37.46 33.82
C THR A 8 -24.39 -36.57 32.57
N VAL A 9 -25.37 -36.69 31.67
CA VAL A 9 -25.44 -35.87 30.46
C VAL A 9 -25.97 -34.46 30.76
N ALA A 10 -26.91 -34.33 31.70
CA ALA A 10 -27.46 -33.03 32.13
C ALA A 10 -26.42 -32.17 32.88
N THR A 11 -25.54 -32.80 33.68
CA THR A 11 -24.50 -32.12 34.45
C THR A 11 -23.32 -31.65 33.59
N ALA A 12 -22.97 -32.39 32.53
CA ALA A 12 -21.95 -31.98 31.56
C ALA A 12 -22.40 -30.76 30.74
N ALA A 13 -23.65 -30.72 30.28
CA ALA A 13 -24.17 -29.62 29.46
C ALA A 13 -24.24 -28.28 30.23
N LEU A 14 -24.62 -28.32 31.52
CA LEU A 14 -24.66 -27.12 32.37
C LEU A 14 -23.25 -26.54 32.62
N SER A 15 -22.24 -27.39 32.76
CA SER A 15 -20.85 -26.98 33.01
C SER A 15 -20.24 -26.24 31.80
N SER A 16 -20.56 -26.67 30.57
CA SER A 16 -20.11 -26.00 29.35
C SER A 16 -20.80 -24.64 29.11
N ILE A 17 -22.06 -24.47 29.53
CA ILE A 17 -22.79 -23.20 29.40
C ILE A 17 -22.25 -22.14 30.38
N LEU A 18 -21.93 -22.54 31.62
CA LEU A 18 -21.32 -21.66 32.63
C LEU A 18 -19.89 -21.23 32.25
N ALA A 19 -19.07 -22.13 31.69
CA ALA A 19 -17.71 -21.81 31.25
C ALA A 19 -17.68 -20.79 30.09
N ARG A 20 -18.60 -20.90 29.13
CA ARG A 20 -18.72 -19.93 28.02
C ARG A 20 -19.22 -18.56 28.49
N GLY A 21 -20.09 -18.51 29.50
CA GLY A 21 -20.52 -17.26 30.11
C GLY A 21 -19.38 -16.48 30.78
N ARG A 22 -18.46 -17.18 31.47
CA ARG A 22 -17.29 -16.57 32.11
C ARG A 22 -16.33 -15.91 31.10
N ALA A 23 -16.09 -16.58 29.96
CA ALA A 23 -15.22 -16.07 28.90
C ALA A 23 -15.77 -14.80 28.23
N ILE A 24 -17.10 -14.72 28.00
CA ILE A 24 -17.73 -13.54 27.39
C ILE A 24 -17.66 -12.32 28.33
N LEU A 25 -17.86 -12.51 29.63
CA LEU A 25 -17.72 -11.41 30.60
C LEU A 25 -16.26 -10.94 30.74
N ASP A 26 -15.29 -11.84 30.65
CA ASP A 26 -13.86 -11.50 30.72
C ASP A 26 -13.42 -10.60 29.55
N THR A 27 -13.82 -10.94 28.32
CA THR A 27 -13.58 -10.08 27.14
C THR A 27 -14.26 -8.71 27.23
N ARG A 28 -15.48 -8.64 27.79
CA ARG A 28 -16.21 -7.36 27.93
C ARG A 28 -15.59 -6.46 29.00
N SER A 29 -15.04 -7.03 30.06
CA SER A 29 -14.29 -6.29 31.09
C SER A 29 -12.99 -5.73 30.52
N ASN A 30 -12.28 -6.52 29.71
CA ASN A 30 -11.05 -6.10 29.03
C ASN A 30 -11.30 -4.92 28.05
N HIS A 31 -12.38 -4.95 27.27
CA HIS A 31 -12.70 -3.85 26.34
C HIS A 31 -12.92 -2.51 27.04
N LYS A 32 -13.67 -2.52 28.16
CA LYS A 32 -13.93 -1.30 28.94
C LYS A 32 -12.68 -0.74 29.63
N HIS A 33 -11.74 -1.61 30.00
CA HIS A 33 -10.47 -1.19 30.59
C HIS A 33 -9.58 -0.48 29.54
N LEU A 34 -9.53 -1.00 28.32
CA LEU A 34 -8.76 -0.38 27.21
C LEU A 34 -9.32 0.98 26.80
N GLU A 35 -10.66 1.13 26.72
CA GLU A 35 -11.28 2.42 26.42
C GLU A 35 -10.96 3.48 27.49
N ASN A 36 -10.96 3.11 28.77
CA ASN A 36 -10.61 4.02 29.86
C ASN A 36 -9.11 4.40 29.86
N GLU A 37 -8.20 3.47 29.53
CA GLU A 37 -6.76 3.72 29.43
C GLU A 37 -6.43 4.67 28.25
N MET A 38 -7.15 4.54 27.12
CA MET A 38 -7.00 5.42 25.96
C MET A 38 -7.49 6.85 26.24
N VAL A 39 -8.63 7.00 26.93
CA VAL A 39 -9.18 8.32 27.32
C VAL A 39 -8.32 8.99 28.41
N ALA A 40 -7.74 8.21 29.33
CA ALA A 40 -6.83 8.72 30.36
C ALA A 40 -5.47 9.17 29.79
N SER A 41 -4.96 8.49 28.75
CA SER A 41 -3.75 8.93 28.03
C SER A 41 -3.97 10.20 27.21
N ALA A 42 -5.16 10.37 26.61
CA ALA A 42 -5.48 11.59 25.86
C ALA A 42 -5.49 12.86 26.74
N LYS A 43 -5.88 12.75 28.02
CA LYS A 43 -5.91 13.89 28.97
C LYS A 43 -4.55 14.32 29.51
N ARG A 44 -3.51 13.48 29.41
CA ARG A 44 -2.17 13.80 29.95
C ARG A 44 -1.27 14.54 28.96
N ILE A 45 -1.62 14.51 27.66
CA ILE A 45 -0.85 15.17 26.59
C ILE A 45 -1.24 16.66 26.48
N THR A 46 -2.42 17.06 26.97
CA THR A 46 -2.94 18.43 26.84
C THR A 46 -2.53 19.41 27.95
N ALA A 47 -1.76 18.98 28.96
CA ALA A 47 -1.46 19.82 30.13
C ALA A 47 -0.01 20.34 30.22
N LYS A 48 0.90 19.93 29.33
CA LYS A 48 2.33 20.27 29.41
C LYS A 48 2.90 21.04 28.22
N TRP A 49 2.08 21.40 27.24
CA TRP A 49 2.51 22.15 26.04
C TRP A 49 1.90 23.56 25.99
N SER A 50 1.62 24.18 27.14
CA SER A 50 1.16 25.58 27.23
C SER A 50 2.30 26.61 27.33
N LEU A 51 3.51 26.30 26.85
CA LEU A 51 4.59 27.29 26.85
C LEU A 51 5.48 27.27 25.60
N VAL A 52 4.88 27.10 24.42
CA VAL A 52 5.43 27.58 23.14
C VAL A 52 4.27 28.10 22.27
N VAL A 53 3.50 29.04 22.80
CA VAL A 53 2.53 29.83 22.01
C VAL A 53 3.07 31.25 21.96
N GLY A 54 3.79 31.55 20.89
CA GLY A 54 4.31 32.89 20.64
C GLY A 54 4.83 33.14 19.23
N ILE A 55 5.13 32.10 18.44
CA ILE A 55 5.74 32.27 17.10
C ILE A 55 5.19 31.28 16.06
N SER A 56 3.87 31.09 15.97
CA SER A 56 3.30 30.17 14.96
C SER A 56 1.99 30.65 14.34
N SER A 57 1.97 31.92 13.93
CA SER A 57 0.87 32.47 13.11
C SER A 57 1.34 32.94 11.72
N LEU A 58 2.51 32.48 11.23
CA LEU A 58 3.08 32.91 9.94
C LEU A 58 3.33 31.76 8.94
N ALA A 59 2.60 30.65 9.02
CA ALA A 59 2.83 29.48 8.16
C ALA A 59 1.60 29.00 7.37
N CYS A 60 0.71 29.90 6.96
CA CYS A 60 -0.44 29.59 6.08
C CYS A 60 -0.31 30.27 4.71
N LEU A 61 0.91 30.26 4.14
CA LEU A 61 1.23 30.81 2.82
C LEU A 61 2.04 29.83 1.95
N LEU A 62 2.01 28.52 2.25
CA LEU A 62 2.60 27.54 1.34
C LEU A 62 1.59 27.20 0.23
N PRO A 63 1.92 27.42 -1.06
CA PRO A 63 1.10 26.92 -2.15
C PRO A 63 1.04 25.38 -2.07
N PRO A 64 -0.04 24.76 -2.56
CA PRO A 64 -0.06 23.31 -2.73
C PRO A 64 1.18 22.91 -3.51
N THR A 65 1.92 21.92 -3.02
CA THR A 65 2.99 21.30 -3.79
C THR A 65 2.34 20.67 -5.00
N ALA A 66 2.36 21.39 -6.13
CA ALA A 66 2.11 20.78 -7.42
C ALA A 66 3.10 19.62 -7.53
N TRP A 67 2.60 18.41 -7.73
CA TRP A 67 3.43 17.36 -8.29
C TRP A 67 3.88 17.91 -9.63
N ALA A 68 5.14 18.35 -9.70
CA ALA A 68 5.77 18.69 -10.95
C ALA A 68 5.81 17.39 -11.76
N GLY A 69 4.75 17.17 -12.53
CA GLY A 69 4.77 16.22 -13.63
C GLY A 69 5.94 16.60 -14.50
N ALA A 70 6.74 15.61 -14.83
CA ALA A 70 7.98 15.76 -15.57
C ALA A 70 7.87 16.86 -16.63
N ASP A 71 8.78 17.82 -16.56
CA ASP A 71 8.89 19.00 -17.42
C ASP A 71 9.30 18.65 -18.87
N GLY A 72 9.14 17.38 -19.27
CA GLY A 72 9.66 16.81 -20.51
C GLY A 72 11.18 16.63 -20.53
N SER A 73 11.90 17.06 -19.51
CA SER A 73 13.37 17.00 -19.45
C SER A 73 13.86 15.68 -18.88
N TRP A 74 13.84 14.62 -19.70
CA TRP A 74 14.32 13.30 -19.30
C TRP A 74 15.81 13.11 -19.65
N LYS A 75 16.61 12.54 -18.72
CA LYS A 75 18.03 12.27 -18.98
C LYS A 75 18.23 11.10 -19.94
N ASN A 76 17.41 10.06 -19.81
CA ASN A 76 17.40 8.87 -20.66
C ASN A 76 16.13 8.03 -20.44
N GLY A 77 15.95 7.00 -21.27
CA GLY A 77 14.82 6.07 -21.17
C GLY A 77 14.74 5.26 -19.88
N ALA A 78 15.87 4.96 -19.23
CA ALA A 78 15.85 4.24 -17.95
C ALA A 78 15.29 5.11 -16.83
N GLU A 79 15.54 6.42 -16.84
CA GLU A 79 14.95 7.36 -15.88
C GLU A 79 13.43 7.46 -16.08
N VAL A 80 12.95 7.61 -17.33
CA VAL A 80 11.52 7.66 -17.63
C VAL A 80 10.84 6.36 -17.18
N TYR A 81 11.46 5.21 -17.46
CA TYR A 81 10.94 3.93 -16.99
C TYR A 81 10.86 3.92 -15.46
N ALA A 82 11.93 4.23 -14.75
CA ALA A 82 11.96 4.19 -13.28
C ALA A 82 10.98 5.18 -12.62
N LYS A 83 10.73 6.32 -13.26
CA LYS A 83 9.92 7.43 -12.72
C LYS A 83 8.48 7.47 -13.22
N VAL A 84 8.11 6.65 -14.20
CA VAL A 84 6.74 6.65 -14.74
C VAL A 84 6.26 5.24 -14.97
N CYS A 85 6.92 4.50 -15.87
CA CYS A 85 6.43 3.20 -16.32
C CYS A 85 6.48 2.15 -15.20
N GLY A 86 7.58 2.12 -14.45
CA GLY A 86 7.86 1.17 -13.39
C GLY A 86 6.87 1.22 -12.23
N TYR A 87 6.24 2.38 -11.97
CA TYR A 87 5.20 2.48 -10.95
C TYR A 87 4.05 1.49 -11.18
N CYS A 88 3.75 1.17 -12.45
CA CYS A 88 2.73 0.19 -12.78
C CYS A 88 3.31 -1.15 -13.26
N HIS A 89 4.41 -1.11 -14.00
CA HIS A 89 4.95 -2.27 -14.70
C HIS A 89 6.00 -3.07 -13.91
N GLU A 90 6.57 -2.50 -12.86
CA GLU A 90 7.51 -3.24 -12.01
C GLU A 90 6.75 -4.23 -11.12
N GLY A 91 7.26 -5.46 -11.00
CA GLY A 91 6.64 -6.52 -10.17
C GLY A 91 5.32 -7.10 -10.71
N GLY A 92 4.71 -6.51 -11.75
CA GLY A 92 3.59 -7.09 -12.48
C GLY A 92 2.22 -6.96 -11.82
N ILE A 93 2.04 -6.07 -10.83
CA ILE A 93 0.80 -5.97 -10.04
C ILE A 93 -0.28 -5.13 -10.74
N ILE A 94 0.09 -3.98 -11.31
CA ILE A 94 -0.85 -3.05 -11.95
C ILE A 94 -0.86 -3.24 -13.47
N GLY A 95 0.33 -3.29 -14.06
CA GLY A 95 0.55 -3.60 -15.47
C GLY A 95 1.43 -4.84 -15.62
N PRO A 96 1.46 -5.45 -16.81
CA PRO A 96 2.34 -6.59 -17.07
C PRO A 96 3.81 -6.16 -16.98
N VAL A 97 4.68 -7.07 -16.54
CA VAL A 97 6.13 -6.86 -16.57
C VAL A 97 6.58 -6.62 -18.01
N LEU A 98 7.39 -5.59 -18.24
CA LEU A 98 7.85 -5.20 -19.58
C LEU A 98 9.26 -5.69 -19.91
N LYS A 99 10.15 -5.80 -18.92
CA LYS A 99 11.55 -6.19 -19.11
C LYS A 99 11.67 -7.66 -19.54
N GLY A 100 12.63 -7.95 -20.43
CA GLY A 100 12.87 -9.30 -20.94
C GLY A 100 11.82 -9.87 -21.88
N ARG A 101 10.93 -9.03 -22.41
CA ARG A 101 9.86 -9.45 -23.33
C ARG A 101 10.16 -9.17 -24.80
N GLU A 102 11.32 -8.58 -25.10
CA GLU A 102 11.76 -8.26 -26.47
C GLU A 102 10.68 -7.53 -27.28
N LEU A 103 9.95 -6.62 -26.62
CA LEU A 103 8.87 -5.88 -27.26
C LEU A 103 9.42 -5.00 -28.40
N PRO A 104 8.77 -4.96 -29.57
CA PRO A 104 9.19 -4.09 -30.65
C PRO A 104 9.11 -2.61 -30.24
N PRO A 105 10.12 -1.78 -30.51
CA PRO A 105 10.11 -0.37 -30.09
C PRO A 105 8.90 0.42 -30.60
N ALA A 106 8.50 0.18 -31.85
CA ALA A 106 7.32 0.82 -32.45
C ALA A 106 6.02 0.47 -31.71
N TYR A 107 5.91 -0.76 -31.18
CA TYR A 107 4.74 -1.17 -30.42
C TYR A 107 4.64 -0.42 -29.09
N ILE A 108 5.76 -0.26 -28.38
CA ILE A 108 5.83 0.50 -27.13
C ILE A 108 5.39 1.96 -27.37
N VAL A 109 5.91 2.59 -28.43
CA VAL A 109 5.54 3.97 -28.79
C VAL A 109 4.04 4.10 -29.03
N GLN A 110 3.44 3.19 -29.79
CA GLN A 110 2.01 3.23 -30.11
C GLN A 110 1.15 3.05 -28.85
N VAL A 111 1.49 2.10 -27.98
CA VAL A 111 0.75 1.87 -26.74
C VAL A 111 0.83 3.07 -25.80
N VAL A 112 2.01 3.68 -25.64
CA VAL A 112 2.17 4.84 -24.75
C VAL A 112 1.42 6.07 -25.29
N ARG A 113 1.39 6.27 -26.61
CA ARG A 113 0.70 7.43 -27.22
C ARG A 113 -0.82 7.29 -27.26
N ASN A 114 -1.34 6.07 -27.40
CA ASN A 114 -2.77 5.84 -27.53
C ASN A 114 -3.43 5.33 -26.24
N GLY A 115 -2.63 4.83 -25.29
CA GLY A 115 -3.12 4.02 -24.19
C GLY A 115 -3.53 2.61 -24.67
N LEU A 116 -3.70 1.69 -23.72
CA LEU A 116 -4.21 0.34 -24.00
C LEU A 116 -4.95 -0.19 -22.78
N LEU A 117 -6.25 -0.43 -22.93
CA LEU A 117 -7.14 -0.86 -21.83
C LEU A 117 -7.10 0.14 -20.66
N ALA A 118 -6.64 -0.30 -19.49
CA ALA A 118 -6.48 0.53 -18.30
C ALA A 118 -5.20 1.38 -18.31
N MET A 119 -4.25 1.10 -19.21
CA MET A 119 -3.03 1.91 -19.34
C MET A 119 -3.38 3.25 -20.00
N PRO A 120 -3.11 4.39 -19.34
CA PRO A 120 -3.42 5.70 -19.88
C PRO A 120 -2.51 6.07 -21.06
N ALA A 121 -2.98 6.99 -21.90
CA ALA A 121 -2.16 7.63 -22.93
C ALA A 121 -1.29 8.73 -22.32
N PHE A 122 -0.03 8.83 -22.75
CA PHE A 122 0.91 9.88 -22.36
C PHE A 122 1.22 10.79 -23.55
N THR A 123 0.95 12.08 -23.37
CA THR A 123 1.19 13.11 -24.40
C THR A 123 2.67 13.44 -24.54
N ALA A 124 3.04 14.03 -25.69
CA ALA A 124 4.40 14.50 -25.94
C ALA A 124 4.85 15.62 -24.99
N ALA A 125 3.91 16.35 -24.37
CA ALA A 125 4.23 17.37 -23.37
C ALA A 125 4.72 16.77 -22.05
N PHE A 126 4.35 15.52 -21.75
CA PHE A 126 4.76 14.83 -20.52
C PHE A 126 5.98 13.93 -20.76
N ILE A 127 5.94 13.11 -21.82
CA ILE A 127 7.08 12.31 -22.29
C ILE A 127 7.24 12.59 -23.77
N ASP A 128 8.27 13.35 -24.14
CA ASP A 128 8.55 13.69 -25.53
C ASP A 128 8.94 12.47 -26.37
N ASP A 129 8.95 12.61 -27.69
CA ASP A 129 9.19 11.50 -28.61
C ASP A 129 10.64 10.98 -28.59
N LYS A 130 11.61 11.79 -28.17
CA LYS A 130 12.99 11.33 -27.98
C LYS A 130 13.06 10.47 -26.73
N ALA A 131 12.55 10.94 -25.60
CA ALA A 131 12.52 10.18 -24.36
C ALA A 131 11.75 8.85 -24.52
N LEU A 132 10.62 8.87 -25.22
CA LEU A 132 9.83 7.65 -25.46
C LEU A 132 10.60 6.61 -26.32
N ARG A 133 11.34 7.06 -27.34
CA ARG A 133 12.21 6.15 -28.11
C ARG A 133 13.32 5.56 -27.26
N GLU A 134 13.93 6.34 -26.38
CA GLU A 134 14.95 5.85 -25.45
C GLU A 134 14.38 4.83 -24.46
N VAL A 135 13.13 4.99 -23.99
CA VAL A 135 12.43 3.98 -23.17
C VAL A 135 12.24 2.69 -23.96
N ALA A 136 11.78 2.82 -25.21
CA ALA A 136 11.54 1.68 -26.07
C ALA A 136 12.83 0.89 -26.31
N ASP A 137 13.93 1.57 -26.63
CA ASP A 137 15.26 0.97 -26.79
C ASP A 137 15.78 0.34 -25.50
N TYR A 138 15.57 1.00 -24.36
CA TYR A 138 15.93 0.46 -23.04
C TYR A 138 15.19 -0.85 -22.77
N LEU A 139 13.87 -0.89 -23.01
CA LEU A 139 13.05 -2.07 -22.76
C LEU A 139 13.38 -3.22 -23.72
N SER A 140 13.58 -2.94 -25.01
CA SER A 140 13.93 -3.99 -25.98
C SER A 140 15.28 -4.66 -25.69
N LYS A 141 16.19 -3.98 -24.96
CA LYS A 141 17.51 -4.49 -24.56
C LYS A 141 17.55 -4.99 -23.11
N SER A 142 16.50 -4.78 -22.33
CA SER A 142 16.46 -5.15 -20.93
C SER A 142 16.35 -6.67 -20.75
N ALA A 143 17.20 -7.23 -19.89
CA ALA A 143 17.11 -8.64 -19.53
C ALA A 143 15.80 -8.92 -18.76
N ALA A 144 15.32 -10.16 -18.86
CA ALA A 144 14.23 -10.60 -18.00
C ALA A 144 14.67 -10.53 -16.55
N GLU A 145 13.80 -9.97 -15.70
CA GLU A 145 14.01 -10.02 -14.27
C GLU A 145 13.76 -11.47 -13.82
N SER A 146 14.84 -12.24 -13.66
CA SER A 146 14.79 -13.51 -12.95
C SER A 146 14.43 -13.21 -11.50
N LYS A 147 13.39 -13.86 -10.97
CA LYS A 147 13.14 -13.87 -9.52
C LYS A 147 14.37 -14.44 -8.79
N GLU A 148 15.25 -13.57 -8.32
CA GLU A 148 16.24 -13.86 -7.27
C GLU A 148 15.82 -13.05 -6.04
N GLY A 149 14.79 -13.60 -5.39
CA GLY A 149 14.32 -13.22 -4.07
C GLY A 149 14.05 -14.50 -3.29
N GLY A 150 15.03 -15.41 -3.30
CA GLY A 150 15.14 -16.48 -2.34
C GLY A 150 15.71 -15.94 -1.04
N GLU A 151 15.03 -16.26 0.06
CA GLU A 151 15.61 -16.53 1.38
C GLU A 151 16.52 -15.46 2.01
N ASN A 152 15.93 -14.62 2.87
CA ASN A 152 16.59 -14.19 4.10
C ASN A 152 15.59 -14.30 5.25
N GLY A 153 15.96 -15.08 6.26
CA GLY A 153 15.02 -15.73 7.17
C GLY A 153 14.31 -14.83 8.18
N ARG A 154 13.10 -15.25 8.55
CA ARG A 154 12.71 -15.52 9.94
C ARG A 154 11.44 -16.34 10.01
#